data_AF-A0A5N5D410-F1
#
_entry.id   AF-A0A5N5D410-F1
#
_cell.length_a   1.000
_cell.length_b   1.000
_cell.length_c   1.000
_cell.angle_alpha   90.00
_cell.angle_beta   90.00
_cell.angle_gamma   90.00
#
_symmetry.space_group_name_H-M   'P 1'
#
loop_
_entity.id
_entity.type
_entity.pdbx_description
1 polymer ?
#
loop_
_entity_poly.entity_id
_entity_poly.type
_entity_poly.pdbx_seq_one_letter_code
_entity_poly.pdbx_strand_id
1 'polypeptide(L)'
;MSSEETPFLVLLAEMSRFLDTANPQAKWRKCHFTLRERALRSIREGLSKTATEPWNISDGYIAAVAGMQGAATIFGEKKAAISHLAGMRELVRLRGGIDTFQGIARRIIIWCEFYVCAAHHLLPTIAPIPPAPSSPVVDDNDDDDTSSPFPAAFRSLVSLTHARTLARLPQHWLDHDVYHASSRRSTTAVFPLIRILHALHLVSTAKSAAWAPDLMPPGPSRDAVTSVLDDAGHSLLVQLALSEDESGVVQVQDEGDEEDEQWRWKEGRVEYEEQWENGGENGENAEDRWLRVVLLHAAHVYLWATLSHIPPGAQMNVLFLERLRRALDLEGGDEGGEEIGSGSRSGGGVSVRAALARCGGEAGEGLMWALAVGWYLADKIWIMAQSGKDQVRMAARGGMMLGWFEDRIAELLEAFGVGEEGGTELAARVVADFPGTDEFRRGWHCLLLQQRFRGLHY
;
A
#
# COMPACT_ATOMS: atom_id res chain seq x y z
N MET A 1 6.50 -33.25 18.80
CA MET A 1 5.66 -32.46 17.87
C MET A 1 6.29 -32.54 16.51
N SER A 2 5.53 -32.94 15.48
CA SER A 2 6.00 -32.86 14.09
C SER A 2 6.06 -31.39 13.68
N SER A 3 6.92 -31.05 12.70
CA SER A 3 6.98 -29.68 12.13
C SER A 3 5.64 -29.23 11.52
N GLU A 4 4.72 -30.17 11.26
CA GLU A 4 3.40 -29.93 10.71
C GLU A 4 2.41 -29.34 11.73
N GLU A 5 2.64 -29.52 13.04
CA GLU A 5 1.76 -28.96 14.08
C GLU A 5 2.00 -27.46 14.30
N THR A 6 3.21 -26.97 14.01
CA THR A 6 3.62 -25.57 14.23
C THR A 6 2.72 -24.55 13.51
N PRO A 7 2.45 -24.64 12.19
CA PRO A 7 1.56 -23.68 11.51
C PRO A 7 0.15 -23.68 12.08
N PHE A 8 -0.37 -24.85 12.47
CA PHE A 8 -1.70 -24.95 13.07
C PHE A 8 -1.76 -24.26 14.44
N LEU A 9 -0.72 -24.42 15.27
CA LEU A 9 -0.63 -23.70 16.55
C LEU A 9 -0.58 -22.18 16.37
N VAL A 10 0.21 -21.69 15.39
CA VAL A 10 0.25 -20.25 15.07
C VAL A 10 -1.12 -19.76 14.61
N LEU A 11 -1.76 -20.47 13.69
CA LEU A 11 -3.11 -20.12 13.22
C LEU A 11 -4.09 -20.02 14.39
N LEU A 12 -4.14 -21.03 15.26
CA LEU A 12 -5.04 -21.03 16.42
C LEU A 12 -4.71 -19.90 17.42
N ALA A 13 -3.43 -19.62 17.65
CA ALA A 13 -2.99 -18.54 18.52
C ALA A 13 -3.48 -17.19 18.00
N GLU A 14 -3.30 -16.91 16.71
CA GLU A 14 -3.69 -15.63 16.10
C GLU A 14 -5.20 -15.52 15.89
N MET A 15 -5.91 -16.61 15.59
CA MET A 15 -7.38 -16.62 15.62
C MET A 15 -7.93 -16.30 17.02
N SER A 16 -7.32 -16.85 18.08
CA SER A 16 -7.70 -16.53 19.45
C SER A 16 -7.42 -15.07 19.80
N ARG A 17 -6.32 -14.51 19.29
CA ARG A 17 -5.99 -13.07 19.42
C ARG A 17 -7.02 -12.19 18.74
N PHE A 18 -7.40 -12.55 17.51
CA PHE A 18 -8.41 -11.86 16.74
C PHE A 18 -9.76 -11.88 17.47
N LEU A 19 -10.16 -13.03 18.02
CA LEU A 19 -11.38 -13.15 18.82
C LEU A 19 -11.32 -12.32 20.10
N ASP A 20 -10.17 -12.27 20.81
CA ASP A 20 -10.00 -11.38 21.97
C ASP A 20 -10.09 -9.89 21.57
N THR A 21 -9.65 -9.53 20.37
CA THR A 21 -9.73 -8.15 19.87
C THR A 21 -11.14 -7.76 19.46
N ALA A 22 -11.87 -8.67 18.81
CA ALA A 22 -13.24 -8.44 18.37
C ALA A 22 -14.26 -8.51 19.52
N ASN A 23 -14.00 -9.37 20.51
CA ASN A 23 -14.87 -9.61 21.66
C ASN A 23 -13.99 -9.91 22.89
N PRO A 24 -13.50 -8.87 23.59
CA PRO A 24 -12.59 -9.03 24.73
C PRO A 24 -13.18 -9.92 25.81
N GLN A 25 -12.65 -11.14 25.94
CA GLN A 25 -13.05 -12.10 26.96
C GLN A 25 -11.81 -12.76 27.53
N ALA A 26 -11.73 -12.85 28.86
CA ALA A 26 -10.60 -13.46 29.55
C ALA A 26 -10.24 -14.86 29.03
N LYS A 27 -11.23 -15.64 28.55
CA LYS A 27 -11.01 -16.96 27.96
C LYS A 27 -10.22 -16.91 26.65
N TRP A 28 -10.48 -15.93 25.77
CA TRP A 28 -9.80 -15.79 24.49
C TRP A 28 -8.37 -15.33 24.67
N ARG A 29 -8.17 -14.35 25.56
CA ARG A 29 -6.83 -13.92 25.97
C ARG A 29 -5.99 -15.05 26.55
N LYS A 30 -6.55 -15.82 27.50
CA LYS A 30 -5.87 -16.98 28.09
C LYS A 30 -5.52 -18.01 27.02
N CYS A 31 -6.47 -18.32 26.14
CA CYS A 31 -6.28 -19.27 25.04
C CYS A 31 -5.17 -18.79 24.08
N HIS A 32 -5.18 -17.52 23.68
CA HIS A 32 -4.14 -16.91 22.86
C HIS A 32 -2.75 -17.09 23.48
N PHE A 33 -2.56 -16.71 24.74
CA PHE A 33 -1.25 -16.84 25.39
C PHE A 33 -0.78 -18.29 25.49
N THR A 34 -1.67 -19.22 25.88
CA THR A 34 -1.33 -20.64 25.93
C THR A 34 -0.94 -21.20 24.57
N LEU A 35 -1.68 -20.86 23.50
CA LEU A 35 -1.38 -21.32 22.15
C LEU A 35 -0.10 -20.67 21.60
N ARG A 36 0.12 -19.37 21.85
CA ARG A 36 1.31 -18.64 21.44
C ARG A 36 2.57 -19.18 22.12
N GLU A 37 2.50 -19.49 23.42
CA GLU A 37 3.60 -20.14 24.14
C GLU A 37 3.96 -21.50 23.51
N ARG A 38 2.95 -22.32 23.19
CA ARG A 38 3.15 -23.61 22.53
C ARG A 38 3.71 -23.46 21.11
N ALA A 39 3.24 -22.48 20.35
CA ALA A 39 3.74 -22.16 19.02
C ALA A 39 5.23 -21.74 19.08
N LEU A 40 5.58 -20.81 19.96
CA LEU A 40 6.95 -20.35 20.16
C LEU A 40 7.89 -21.48 20.62
N ARG A 41 7.42 -22.34 21.53
CA ARG A 41 8.17 -23.53 21.95
C ARG A 41 8.43 -24.47 20.77
N SER A 42 7.40 -24.75 19.98
CA SER A 42 7.49 -25.60 18.79
C SER A 42 8.43 -25.01 17.73
N ILE A 43 8.38 -23.70 17.50
CA ILE A 43 9.31 -22.98 16.62
C ILE A 43 10.74 -23.15 17.13
N ARG A 44 11.00 -22.86 18.40
CA ARG A 44 12.34 -22.98 19.00
C ARG A 44 12.91 -24.40 18.89
N GLU A 45 12.11 -25.42 19.19
CA GLU A 45 12.52 -26.82 19.04
C GLU A 45 12.79 -27.21 17.57
N GLY A 46 12.04 -26.61 16.64
CA GLY A 46 12.28 -26.74 15.20
C GLY A 46 13.61 -26.11 14.76
N LEU A 47 13.94 -24.91 15.27
CA LEU A 47 15.18 -24.20 14.91
C LEU A 47 16.43 -25.04 15.21
N SER A 48 16.47 -25.70 16.37
CA SER A 48 17.60 -26.56 16.76
C SER A 48 17.83 -27.72 15.78
N LYS A 49 16.76 -28.23 15.14
CA LYS A 49 16.86 -29.30 14.13
C LYS A 49 17.29 -28.75 12.77
N THR A 50 16.82 -27.55 12.42
CA THR A 50 17.17 -26.92 11.13
C THR A 50 18.64 -26.53 11.04
N ALA A 51 19.30 -26.29 12.18
CA ALA A 51 20.72 -25.98 12.23
C ALA A 51 21.61 -27.12 11.71
N THR A 52 21.17 -28.38 11.84
CA THR A 52 21.94 -29.55 11.37
C THR A 52 21.60 -29.94 9.94
N GLU A 53 20.38 -29.63 9.46
CA GLU A 53 19.88 -30.02 8.15
C GLU A 53 19.03 -28.88 7.51
N PRO A 54 19.66 -27.85 6.93
CA PRO A 54 18.97 -26.68 6.39
C PRO A 54 17.96 -27.02 5.26
N TRP A 55 18.24 -28.07 4.50
CA TRP A 55 17.36 -28.58 3.44
C TRP A 55 16.11 -29.32 3.95
N ASN A 56 15.88 -29.38 5.27
CA ASN A 56 14.70 -30.00 5.87
C ASN A 56 13.71 -28.98 6.50
N ILE A 57 13.90 -27.68 6.28
CA ILE A 57 12.93 -26.66 6.70
C ILE A 57 11.65 -26.82 5.86
N SER A 58 10.51 -27.12 6.49
CA SER A 58 9.23 -27.27 5.76
C SER A 58 8.57 -25.92 5.45
N ASP A 59 7.81 -25.86 4.35
CA ASP A 59 7.01 -24.69 3.96
C ASP A 59 6.08 -24.23 5.10
N GLY A 60 5.44 -25.19 5.77
CA GLY A 60 4.56 -24.92 6.90
C GLY A 60 5.27 -24.27 8.08
N TYR A 61 6.54 -24.60 8.31
CA TYR A 61 7.34 -23.99 9.37
C TYR A 61 7.66 -22.51 9.08
N ILE A 62 8.05 -22.20 7.84
CA ILE A 62 8.32 -20.82 7.41
C ILE A 62 7.03 -20.00 7.38
N ALA A 63 5.94 -20.58 6.87
CA ALA A 63 4.62 -19.95 6.89
C ALA A 63 4.15 -19.66 8.33
N ALA A 64 4.51 -20.50 9.31
CA ALA A 64 4.21 -20.24 10.72
C ALA A 64 4.95 -18.99 11.24
N VAL A 65 6.25 -18.85 10.95
CA VAL A 65 7.03 -17.67 11.33
C VAL A 65 6.52 -16.41 10.62
N ALA A 66 6.22 -16.52 9.32
CA ALA A 66 5.59 -15.46 8.53
C ALA A 66 4.21 -15.04 9.09
N GLY A 67 3.40 -16.01 9.54
CA GLY A 67 2.11 -15.75 10.17
C GLY A 67 2.23 -14.98 11.50
N MET A 68 3.22 -15.32 12.34
CA MET A 68 3.49 -14.58 13.57
C MET A 68 3.91 -13.14 13.28
N GLN A 69 4.74 -12.93 12.26
CA GLN A 69 5.10 -11.60 11.79
C GLN A 69 3.87 -10.82 11.31
N GLY A 70 3.03 -11.43 10.46
CA GLY A 70 1.83 -10.80 9.92
C GLY A 70 0.90 -10.33 11.02
N ALA A 71 0.65 -11.20 12.01
CA ALA A 71 -0.15 -10.86 13.17
C ALA A 71 0.48 -9.74 14.00
N ALA A 72 1.76 -9.84 14.37
CA ALA A 72 2.46 -8.78 15.10
C ALA A 72 2.32 -7.42 14.40
N THR A 73 2.35 -7.41 13.07
CA THR A 73 2.17 -6.19 12.27
C THR A 73 0.75 -5.64 12.34
N ILE A 74 -0.27 -6.49 12.15
CA ILE A 74 -1.69 -6.12 12.20
C ILE A 74 -2.08 -5.49 13.54
N PHE A 75 -1.46 -5.95 14.62
CA PHE A 75 -1.70 -5.49 15.98
C PHE A 75 -0.67 -4.46 16.50
N GLY A 76 0.17 -3.91 15.62
CA GLY A 76 1.11 -2.83 15.95
C GLY A 76 2.28 -3.21 16.87
N GLU A 77 2.61 -4.49 17.00
CA GLU A 77 3.79 -4.98 17.73
C GLU A 77 5.07 -4.81 16.90
N LYS A 78 5.50 -3.56 16.68
CA LYS A 78 6.63 -3.21 15.78
C LYS A 78 7.90 -4.07 16.02
N LYS A 79 8.40 -4.13 17.26
CA LYS A 79 9.62 -4.89 17.60
C LYS A 79 9.49 -6.37 17.24
N ALA A 80 8.35 -6.99 17.55
CA ALA A 80 8.09 -8.40 17.25
C ALA A 80 7.92 -8.63 15.73
N ALA A 81 7.22 -7.74 15.03
CA ALA A 81 7.04 -7.84 13.58
C ALA A 81 8.38 -7.81 12.83
N ILE A 82 9.28 -6.90 13.20
CA ILE A 82 10.63 -6.79 12.61
C ILE A 82 11.49 -8.02 12.95
N SER A 83 11.46 -8.49 14.21
CA SER A 83 12.22 -9.68 14.62
C SER A 83 11.76 -10.93 13.86
N HIS A 84 10.44 -11.14 13.75
CA HIS A 84 9.89 -12.26 12.99
C HIS A 84 10.13 -12.14 11.48
N LEU A 85 10.14 -10.92 10.92
CA LEU A 85 10.54 -10.69 9.53
C LEU A 85 11.98 -11.13 9.28
N ALA A 86 12.92 -10.72 10.15
CA ALA A 86 14.32 -11.12 10.04
C ALA A 86 14.47 -12.64 10.10
N GLY A 87 13.79 -13.29 11.07
CA GLY A 87 13.77 -14.75 11.17
C GLY A 87 13.18 -15.43 9.93
N MET A 88 12.09 -14.91 9.38
CA MET A 88 11.47 -15.44 8.16
C MET A 88 12.42 -15.33 6.95
N ARG A 89 13.02 -14.15 6.74
CA ARG A 89 13.99 -13.91 5.64
C ARG A 89 15.19 -14.86 5.73
N GLU A 90 15.71 -15.06 6.94
CA GLU A 90 16.82 -15.99 7.17
C GLU A 90 16.42 -17.44 6.87
N LEU A 91 15.22 -17.87 7.26
CA LEU A 91 14.73 -19.21 6.91
C LEU A 91 14.53 -19.38 5.40
N VAL A 92 14.03 -18.36 4.69
CA VAL A 92 13.93 -18.38 3.22
C VAL A 92 15.31 -18.49 2.59
N ARG A 93 16.30 -17.73 3.08
CA ARG A 93 17.69 -17.80 2.63
C ARG A 93 18.29 -19.19 2.86
N LEU A 94 18.14 -19.75 4.06
CA LEU A 94 18.61 -21.09 4.42
C LEU A 94 17.95 -22.21 3.60
N ARG A 95 16.70 -22.03 3.17
CA ARG A 95 15.99 -22.95 2.27
C ARG A 95 16.57 -22.93 0.85
N GLY A 96 17.28 -21.88 0.46
CA GLY A 96 17.82 -21.69 -0.89
C GLY A 96 17.11 -20.58 -1.68
N GLY A 97 16.38 -19.69 -1.01
CA GLY A 97 15.70 -18.54 -1.63
C GLY A 97 14.21 -18.78 -1.89
N ILE A 98 13.50 -17.73 -2.31
CA ILE A 98 12.03 -17.74 -2.47
C ILE A 98 11.54 -18.67 -3.59
N ASP A 99 12.39 -18.98 -4.57
CA ASP A 99 12.02 -19.85 -5.70
C ASP A 99 11.95 -21.33 -5.32
N THR A 100 12.37 -21.67 -4.10
CA THR A 100 12.19 -23.01 -3.51
C THR A 100 10.77 -23.27 -3.03
N PHE A 101 9.92 -22.24 -2.96
CA PHE A 101 8.51 -22.33 -2.58
C PHE A 101 7.62 -22.26 -3.82
N GLN A 102 6.46 -22.91 -3.76
CA GLN A 102 5.49 -22.89 -4.85
C GLN A 102 4.08 -22.54 -4.36
N GLY A 103 3.25 -22.06 -5.29
CA GLY A 103 1.84 -21.78 -5.06
C GLY A 103 1.57 -20.89 -3.84
N ILE A 104 0.72 -21.38 -2.94
CA ILE A 104 0.22 -20.59 -1.82
C ILE A 104 1.28 -20.28 -0.76
N ALA A 105 2.25 -21.18 -0.54
CA ALA A 105 3.29 -20.98 0.47
C ALA A 105 4.19 -19.79 0.11
N ARG A 106 4.66 -19.75 -1.14
CA ARG A 106 5.44 -18.63 -1.69
C ARG A 106 4.70 -17.31 -1.51
N ARG A 107 3.42 -17.31 -1.86
CA ARG A 107 2.59 -16.11 -1.78
C ARG A 107 2.35 -15.66 -0.33
N ILE A 108 2.10 -16.59 0.60
CA ILE A 108 1.99 -16.25 2.02
C ILE A 108 3.26 -15.54 2.49
N ILE A 109 4.44 -16.06 2.16
CA ILE A 109 5.73 -15.48 2.55
C ILE A 109 5.89 -14.05 2.00
N ILE A 110 5.62 -13.85 0.70
CA ILE A 110 5.72 -12.53 0.05
C ILE A 110 4.78 -11.52 0.70
N TRP A 111 3.49 -11.85 0.86
CA TRP A 111 2.52 -10.90 1.44
C TRP A 111 2.76 -10.65 2.92
N CYS A 112 3.26 -11.64 3.66
CA CYS A 112 3.72 -11.46 5.02
C CYS A 112 4.84 -10.42 5.07
N GLU A 113 5.88 -10.54 4.23
CA GLU A 113 6.92 -9.51 4.12
C GLU A 113 6.32 -8.14 3.79
N PHE A 114 5.43 -8.08 2.79
CA PHE A 114 4.79 -6.83 2.36
C PHE A 114 4.05 -6.16 3.50
N TYR A 115 3.37 -6.89 4.39
CA TYR A 115 2.71 -6.27 5.53
C TYR A 115 3.67 -5.53 6.46
N VAL A 116 4.84 -6.10 6.80
CA VAL A 116 5.82 -5.39 7.65
C VAL A 116 6.40 -4.21 6.91
N CYS A 117 6.80 -4.43 5.66
CA CYS A 117 7.42 -3.41 4.82
C CYS A 117 6.48 -2.22 4.65
N ALA A 118 5.21 -2.52 4.35
CA ALA A 118 4.13 -1.56 4.35
C ALA A 118 4.02 -0.84 5.70
N ALA A 119 3.86 -1.56 6.81
CA ALA A 119 3.60 -0.95 8.12
C ALA A 119 4.79 -0.16 8.69
N HIS A 120 6.02 -0.46 8.28
CA HIS A 120 7.23 0.11 8.89
C HIS A 120 8.18 0.76 7.88
N HIS A 121 7.73 0.98 6.64
CA HIS A 121 8.50 1.60 5.57
C HIS A 121 9.87 0.93 5.36
N LEU A 122 9.85 -0.39 5.37
CA LEU A 122 11.04 -1.17 5.06
C LEU A 122 11.04 -1.51 3.56
N LEU A 123 12.24 -1.61 2.99
CA LEU A 123 12.40 -2.12 1.64
C LEU A 123 12.05 -3.63 1.61
N PRO A 124 11.14 -4.09 0.74
CA PRO A 124 10.94 -5.51 0.52
C PRO A 124 12.20 -6.11 -0.10
N THR A 125 12.57 -7.32 0.32
CA THR A 125 13.77 -8.01 -0.17
C THR A 125 13.42 -9.24 -1.02
N ILE A 126 12.20 -9.75 -0.89
CA ILE A 126 11.72 -10.89 -1.64
C ILE A 126 10.93 -10.36 -2.83
N ALA A 127 11.58 -10.35 -3.99
CA ALA A 127 10.92 -10.02 -5.24
C ALA A 127 9.88 -11.10 -5.61
N PRO A 128 8.67 -10.71 -6.06
CA PRO A 128 7.71 -11.65 -6.60
C PRO A 128 8.25 -12.28 -7.91
N ILE A 129 7.63 -13.39 -8.33
CA ILE A 129 7.90 -13.89 -9.70
C ILE A 129 7.32 -12.81 -10.61
N PRO A 130 8.09 -12.26 -11.56
CA PRO A 130 7.54 -11.37 -12.55
C PRO A 130 6.36 -12.07 -13.22
N PRO A 131 5.23 -11.39 -13.45
CA PRO A 131 4.15 -11.97 -14.22
C PRO A 131 4.73 -12.50 -15.52
N ALA A 132 4.32 -13.71 -15.92
CA ALA A 132 4.65 -14.24 -17.24
C ALA A 132 4.41 -13.10 -18.25
N PRO A 133 5.35 -12.84 -19.19
CA PRO A 133 5.34 -11.65 -20.03
C PRO A 133 3.98 -11.56 -20.72
N SER A 134 3.15 -10.69 -20.18
CA SER A 134 1.77 -10.43 -20.61
C SER A 134 1.64 -8.99 -21.07
N SER A 135 2.75 -8.25 -21.10
CA SER A 135 2.80 -6.87 -21.53
C SER A 135 2.94 -6.79 -23.05
N PRO A 136 2.17 -5.91 -23.69
CA PRO A 136 2.28 -5.66 -25.12
C PRO A 136 3.63 -5.00 -25.34
N VAL A 137 4.58 -5.76 -25.89
CA VAL A 137 5.46 -5.11 -26.83
C VAL A 137 4.50 -4.63 -27.91
N VAL A 138 4.35 -3.32 -28.06
CA VAL A 138 3.67 -2.69 -29.20
C VAL A 138 4.57 -2.92 -30.42
N ASP A 139 4.86 -4.17 -30.72
CA ASP A 139 5.30 -4.57 -32.03
C ASP A 139 4.00 -4.71 -32.80
N ASP A 140 3.66 -3.65 -33.55
CA ASP A 140 2.51 -3.54 -34.44
C ASP A 140 2.46 -4.62 -35.55
N ASN A 141 3.36 -5.61 -35.51
CA ASN A 141 3.50 -6.63 -36.53
C ASN A 141 3.39 -8.04 -35.91
N ASP A 142 2.37 -8.76 -36.37
CA ASP A 142 2.15 -10.21 -36.31
C ASP A 142 1.26 -10.75 -35.16
N ASP A 143 -0.06 -10.72 -35.42
CA ASP A 143 -1.15 -11.69 -35.22
C ASP A 143 -1.15 -12.81 -34.15
N ASP A 144 -0.10 -13.04 -33.37
CA ASP A 144 -0.07 -14.13 -32.38
C ASP A 144 -0.46 -13.66 -30.97
N ASP A 145 -1.69 -13.17 -30.87
CA ASP A 145 -2.34 -12.72 -29.62
C ASP A 145 -2.68 -13.89 -28.65
N THR A 146 -2.10 -15.07 -28.87
CA THR A 146 -2.45 -16.33 -28.17
C THR A 146 -1.74 -16.54 -26.83
N SER A 147 -0.77 -15.69 -26.47
CA SER A 147 0.07 -15.89 -25.29
C SER A 147 -0.47 -15.26 -23.99
N SER A 148 -1.43 -14.34 -24.08
CA SER A 148 -1.98 -13.67 -22.89
C SER A 148 -2.96 -14.56 -22.12
N PRO A 149 -2.85 -14.68 -20.78
CA PRO A 149 -3.84 -15.40 -19.96
C PRO A 149 -5.16 -14.65 -19.78
N PHE A 150 -5.26 -13.43 -20.33
CA PHE A 150 -6.42 -12.56 -20.25
C PHE A 150 -7.17 -12.43 -21.58
N PRO A 151 -8.52 -12.46 -21.56
CA PRO A 151 -9.35 -12.20 -22.75
C PRO A 151 -9.00 -10.86 -23.41
N ALA A 152 -9.04 -10.81 -24.75
CA ALA A 152 -8.74 -9.58 -25.51
C ALA A 152 -9.63 -8.40 -25.08
N ALA A 153 -10.94 -8.62 -24.94
CA ALA A 153 -11.87 -7.58 -24.48
C ALA A 153 -11.56 -7.05 -23.07
N PHE A 154 -11.05 -7.91 -22.17
CA PHE A 154 -10.61 -7.48 -20.84
C PHE A 154 -9.37 -6.58 -20.95
N ARG A 155 -8.37 -7.00 -21.74
CA ARG A 155 -7.16 -6.21 -21.95
C ARG A 155 -7.48 -4.84 -22.54
N SER A 156 -8.31 -4.78 -23.59
CA SER A 156 -8.74 -3.51 -24.20
C SER A 156 -9.41 -2.59 -23.19
N LEU A 157 -10.26 -3.12 -22.31
CA LEU A 157 -10.92 -2.35 -21.26
C LEU A 157 -9.92 -1.79 -20.23
N VAL A 158 -8.97 -2.60 -19.78
CA VAL A 158 -7.92 -2.19 -18.83
C VAL A 158 -7.04 -1.11 -19.46
N SER A 159 -6.56 -1.32 -20.69
CA SER A 159 -5.73 -0.35 -21.42
C SER A 159 -6.46 0.97 -21.66
N LEU A 160 -7.73 0.92 -22.08
CA LEU A 160 -8.54 2.13 -22.28
C LEU A 160 -8.76 2.91 -20.96
N THR A 161 -8.99 2.19 -19.86
CA THR A 161 -9.21 2.83 -18.56
C THR A 161 -7.90 3.43 -18.01
N HIS A 162 -6.79 2.72 -18.15
CA HIS A 162 -5.47 3.22 -17.79
C HIS A 162 -5.07 4.45 -18.62
N ALA A 163 -5.30 4.44 -19.94
CA ALA A 163 -5.06 5.60 -20.80
C ALA A 163 -5.87 6.83 -20.35
N ARG A 164 -7.13 6.63 -19.94
CA ARG A 164 -7.93 7.71 -19.36
C ARG A 164 -7.34 8.23 -18.05
N THR A 165 -6.80 7.38 -17.18
CA THR A 165 -6.08 7.86 -15.97
C THR A 165 -4.86 8.68 -16.34
N LEU A 166 -4.05 8.24 -17.31
CA LEU A 166 -2.84 8.95 -17.70
C LEU A 166 -3.16 10.34 -18.27
N ALA A 167 -4.28 10.47 -18.99
CA ALA A 167 -4.78 11.77 -19.45
C ALA A 167 -5.22 12.73 -18.33
N ARG A 168 -5.32 12.24 -17.08
CA ARG A 168 -5.68 12.99 -15.86
C ARG A 168 -4.48 13.30 -14.96
N LEU A 169 -3.28 12.87 -15.38
CA LEU A 169 -2.04 13.11 -14.65
C LEU A 169 -1.22 14.18 -15.39
N PRO A 170 -0.30 14.88 -14.69
CA PRO A 170 0.54 15.89 -15.34
C PRO A 170 1.28 15.32 -16.55
N GLN A 171 1.14 15.97 -17.71
CA GLN A 171 1.60 15.42 -18.98
C GLN A 171 3.12 15.17 -19.03
N HIS A 172 3.89 16.00 -18.32
CA HIS A 172 5.35 15.88 -18.27
C HIS A 172 5.80 14.56 -17.60
N TRP A 173 4.96 13.90 -16.76
CA TRP A 173 5.25 12.55 -16.25
C TRP A 173 5.30 11.49 -17.34
N LEU A 174 4.60 11.72 -18.45
CA LEU A 174 4.55 10.83 -19.60
C LEU A 174 5.72 11.08 -20.56
N ASP A 175 6.19 12.33 -20.65
CA ASP A 175 7.24 12.74 -21.59
C ASP A 175 8.65 12.28 -21.15
N HIS A 176 8.89 12.14 -19.84
CA HIS A 176 10.19 11.70 -19.30
C HIS A 176 10.61 10.28 -19.74
N ASP A 177 9.65 9.40 -20.03
CA ASP A 177 9.92 8.02 -20.47
C ASP A 177 10.49 7.96 -21.90
N VAL A 178 10.16 8.94 -22.76
CA VAL A 178 10.57 8.95 -24.18
C VAL A 178 12.03 9.35 -24.34
N TYR A 179 12.52 10.27 -23.48
CA TYR A 179 13.86 10.84 -23.65
C TYR A 179 14.98 9.87 -23.24
N HIS A 180 14.74 9.00 -22.23
CA HIS A 180 15.74 8.04 -21.76
C HIS A 180 15.82 6.75 -22.60
N ALA A 181 14.75 6.39 -23.33
CA ALA A 181 14.74 5.21 -24.20
C ALA A 181 15.76 5.29 -25.36
N SER A 182 16.17 6.49 -25.73
CA SER A 182 17.19 6.74 -26.77
C SER A 182 18.60 6.30 -26.35
N SER A 183 18.86 6.22 -25.03
CA SER A 183 20.10 5.68 -24.50
C SER A 183 19.99 4.17 -24.45
N ARG A 184 20.51 3.49 -25.48
CA ARG A 184 20.49 2.03 -25.74
C ARG A 184 20.98 1.11 -24.59
N ARG A 185 21.25 1.62 -23.40
CA ARG A 185 21.60 0.85 -22.19
C ARG A 185 20.58 0.94 -21.05
N SER A 186 19.53 1.76 -21.16
CA SER A 186 18.49 1.87 -20.14
C SER A 186 17.15 1.40 -20.69
N THR A 187 17.05 0.11 -21.00
CA THR A 187 15.74 -0.51 -21.19
C THR A 187 15.01 -0.47 -19.84
N THR A 188 13.79 0.07 -19.85
CA THR A 188 12.73 -0.13 -18.83
C THR A 188 12.77 0.65 -17.51
N ALA A 189 13.09 1.94 -17.51
CA ALA A 189 12.68 2.81 -16.41
C ALA A 189 11.33 3.49 -16.72
N VAL A 190 10.29 2.69 -17.01
CA VAL A 190 8.91 3.22 -17.03
C VAL A 190 8.63 3.78 -15.65
N PHE A 191 8.09 4.99 -15.59
CA PHE A 191 7.73 5.64 -14.32
C PHE A 191 6.94 4.67 -13.43
N PRO A 192 7.48 4.24 -12.27
CA PRO A 192 6.91 3.13 -11.49
C PRO A 192 5.44 3.30 -11.11
N LEU A 193 4.99 4.54 -10.90
CA LEU A 193 3.59 4.86 -10.61
C LEU A 193 2.65 4.49 -11.76
N ILE A 194 3.06 4.67 -13.03
CA ILE A 194 2.25 4.32 -14.21
C ILE A 194 1.99 2.81 -14.22
N ARG A 195 3.02 2.01 -13.96
CA ARG A 195 2.93 0.55 -13.85
C ARG A 195 2.05 0.12 -12.68
N ILE A 196 2.19 0.77 -11.53
CA ILE A 196 1.36 0.50 -10.34
C ILE A 196 -0.11 0.78 -10.65
N LEU A 197 -0.44 1.94 -11.25
CA LEU A 197 -1.82 2.29 -11.61
C LEU A 197 -2.41 1.33 -12.64
N HIS A 198 -1.63 0.91 -13.65
CA HIS A 198 -2.07 -0.10 -14.63
C HIS A 198 -2.42 -1.42 -13.94
N ALA A 199 -1.57 -1.90 -13.04
CA ALA A 199 -1.82 -3.14 -12.30
C ALA A 199 -3.05 -3.03 -11.38
N LEU A 200 -3.23 -1.88 -10.71
CA LEU A 200 -4.42 -1.64 -9.89
C LEU A 200 -5.71 -1.61 -10.74
N HIS A 201 -5.69 -1.06 -11.95
CA HIS A 201 -6.80 -1.14 -12.90
C HIS A 201 -7.12 -2.57 -13.28
N LEU A 202 -6.10 -3.34 -13.66
CA LEU A 202 -6.26 -4.74 -14.02
C LEU A 202 -6.94 -5.52 -12.89
N VAL A 203 -6.41 -5.41 -11.67
CA VAL A 203 -6.92 -6.17 -10.52
C VAL A 203 -8.32 -5.69 -10.12
N SER A 204 -8.59 -4.38 -10.18
CA SER A 204 -9.92 -3.84 -9.88
C SER A 204 -10.97 -4.31 -10.89
N THR A 205 -10.61 -4.30 -12.18
CA THR A 205 -11.47 -4.76 -13.28
C THR A 205 -11.73 -6.26 -13.16
N ALA A 206 -10.71 -7.06 -12.85
CA ALA A 206 -10.85 -8.52 -12.66
C ALA A 206 -11.80 -8.88 -11.51
N LYS A 207 -11.89 -8.03 -10.48
CA LYS A 207 -12.81 -8.19 -9.35
C LYS A 207 -14.23 -7.65 -9.61
N SER A 208 -14.46 -6.98 -10.73
CA SER A 208 -15.80 -6.47 -11.07
C SER A 208 -16.79 -7.61 -11.31
N ALA A 209 -18.08 -7.35 -11.10
CA ALA A 209 -19.12 -8.36 -11.32
C ALA A 209 -19.12 -8.96 -12.74
N ALA A 210 -18.67 -8.18 -13.73
CA ALA A 210 -18.62 -8.59 -15.13
C ALA A 210 -17.52 -9.62 -15.43
N TRP A 211 -16.38 -9.55 -14.72
CA TRP A 211 -15.20 -10.37 -15.03
C TRP A 211 -14.83 -11.37 -13.93
N ALA A 212 -15.32 -11.18 -12.71
CA ALA A 212 -15.03 -12.07 -11.60
C ALA A 212 -15.38 -13.55 -11.88
N PRO A 213 -16.49 -13.89 -12.57
CA PRO A 213 -16.80 -15.28 -12.91
C PRO A 213 -15.75 -15.96 -13.81
N ASP A 214 -15.06 -15.19 -14.66
CA ASP A 214 -14.10 -15.72 -15.63
C ASP A 214 -12.64 -15.68 -15.10
N LEU A 215 -12.30 -14.64 -14.32
CA LEU A 215 -10.91 -14.37 -13.92
C LEU A 215 -10.57 -14.73 -12.48
N MET A 216 -11.57 -14.88 -11.60
CA MET A 216 -11.35 -15.15 -10.17
C MET A 216 -11.56 -16.61 -9.70
N PRO A 217 -12.12 -17.55 -10.49
CA PRO A 217 -12.04 -18.98 -10.14
C PRO A 217 -10.58 -19.46 -10.06
N PRO A 218 -10.28 -20.52 -9.28
CA PRO A 218 -8.96 -21.12 -9.28
C PRO A 218 -8.53 -21.52 -10.71
N GLY A 219 -7.38 -21.05 -11.17
CA GLY A 219 -6.87 -21.34 -12.50
C GLY A 219 -5.84 -20.31 -13.00
N PRO A 220 -5.31 -20.48 -14.22
CA PRO A 220 -4.21 -19.67 -14.76
C PRO A 220 -4.50 -18.16 -14.80
N SER A 221 -5.74 -17.78 -15.15
CA SER A 221 -6.11 -16.36 -15.21
C SER A 221 -6.10 -15.71 -13.82
N ARG A 222 -6.59 -16.41 -12.78
CA ARG A 222 -6.48 -15.94 -11.41
C ARG A 222 -5.02 -15.84 -10.98
N ASP A 223 -4.21 -16.84 -11.29
CA ASP A 223 -2.78 -16.83 -10.96
C ASP A 223 -2.08 -15.64 -11.61
N ALA A 224 -2.42 -15.32 -12.86
CA ALA A 224 -1.93 -14.14 -13.57
C ALA A 224 -2.38 -12.82 -12.92
N VAL A 225 -3.68 -12.65 -12.60
CA VAL A 225 -4.17 -11.47 -11.84
C VAL A 225 -3.38 -11.32 -10.54
N THR A 226 -3.11 -12.43 -9.87
CA THR A 226 -2.44 -12.40 -8.59
C THR A 226 -0.96 -12.08 -8.68
N SER A 227 -0.27 -12.56 -9.71
CA SER A 227 1.12 -12.21 -9.97
C SER A 227 1.28 -10.73 -10.33
N VAL A 228 0.33 -10.17 -11.10
CA VAL A 228 0.28 -8.72 -11.37
C VAL A 228 0.10 -7.92 -10.06
N LEU A 229 -0.75 -8.40 -9.14
CA LEU A 229 -0.95 -7.76 -7.85
C LEU A 229 0.30 -7.84 -6.97
N ASP A 230 0.96 -9.00 -6.93
CA ASP A 230 2.18 -9.21 -6.16
C ASP A 230 3.31 -8.27 -6.65
N ASP A 231 3.47 -8.16 -7.96
CA ASP A 231 4.42 -7.24 -8.62
C ASP A 231 4.13 -5.78 -8.31
N ALA A 232 2.87 -5.34 -8.43
CA ALA A 232 2.47 -3.99 -8.10
C ALA A 232 2.68 -3.65 -6.63
N GLY A 233 2.36 -4.58 -5.73
CA GLY A 233 2.61 -4.44 -4.30
C GLY A 233 4.10 -4.26 -4.01
N HIS A 234 4.95 -5.08 -4.62
CA HIS A 234 6.40 -4.96 -4.49
C HIS A 234 6.91 -3.60 -4.99
N SER A 235 6.60 -3.23 -6.23
CA SER A 235 7.04 -1.97 -6.83
C SER A 235 6.59 -0.77 -6.00
N LEU A 236 5.35 -0.77 -5.53
CA LEU A 236 4.82 0.29 -4.69
C LEU A 236 5.59 0.45 -3.38
N LEU A 237 5.89 -0.66 -2.69
CA LEU A 237 6.65 -0.62 -1.44
C LEU A 237 8.09 -0.15 -1.64
N VAL A 238 8.73 -0.56 -2.74
CA VAL A 238 10.06 -0.05 -3.12
C VAL A 238 10.01 1.47 -3.30
N GLN A 239 9.05 1.98 -4.07
CA GLN A 239 8.93 3.43 -4.32
C GLN A 239 8.64 4.24 -3.06
N LEU A 240 7.77 3.72 -2.18
CA LEU A 240 7.49 4.37 -0.90
C LEU A 240 8.71 4.39 0.02
N ALA A 241 9.48 3.30 0.08
CA ALA A 241 10.71 3.26 0.88
C ALA A 241 11.76 4.27 0.35
N LEU A 242 11.95 4.33 -0.97
CA LEU A 242 12.85 5.29 -1.61
C LEU A 242 12.42 6.75 -1.37
N SER A 243 11.12 7.01 -1.37
CA SER A 243 10.57 8.36 -1.13
C SER A 243 10.81 8.86 0.31
N GLU A 244 10.93 7.96 1.29
CA GLU A 244 11.23 8.35 2.67
C GLU A 244 12.69 8.75 2.86
N ASP A 245 13.63 7.99 2.30
CA ASP A 245 15.06 8.31 2.36
C ASP A 245 15.34 9.70 1.77
N GLU A 246 14.60 10.01 0.72
CA GLU A 246 14.59 11.25 -0.03
C GLU A 246 14.06 12.47 0.75
N SER A 247 13.22 12.24 1.76
CA SER A 247 12.59 13.32 2.55
C SER A 247 13.52 13.89 3.62
N GLY A 248 14.62 13.20 3.96
CA GLY A 248 15.58 13.64 4.97
C GLY A 248 15.00 13.79 6.39
N VAL A 249 13.71 13.44 6.59
CA VAL A 249 13.06 13.48 7.89
C VAL A 249 13.61 12.33 8.71
N VAL A 250 14.74 12.58 9.38
CA VAL A 250 15.26 11.70 10.42
C VAL A 250 14.12 11.53 11.43
N GLN A 251 13.46 10.38 11.42
CA GLN A 251 12.51 10.05 12.46
C GLN A 251 13.31 10.09 13.76
N VAL A 252 13.07 11.12 14.56
CA VAL A 252 13.54 11.19 15.95
C VAL A 252 12.94 9.96 16.61
N GLN A 253 13.73 8.89 16.67
CA GLN A 253 13.39 7.72 17.44
C GLN A 253 13.34 8.21 18.87
N ASP A 254 12.15 8.15 19.46
CA ASP A 254 11.90 8.39 20.87
C ASP A 254 12.92 7.53 21.66
N GLU A 255 13.98 8.18 22.16
CA GLU A 255 15.11 7.60 22.90
C GLU A 255 14.66 7.16 24.31
N GLY A 256 13.61 6.35 24.36
CA GLY A 256 13.12 5.68 25.56
C GLY A 256 13.56 4.23 25.57
N ASP A 257 14.63 3.95 26.32
CA ASP A 257 15.22 2.64 26.68
C ASP A 257 16.42 2.19 25.82
N GLU A 258 17.58 2.78 26.10
CA GLU A 258 18.91 2.60 25.46
C GLU A 258 19.60 1.23 25.66
N GLU A 259 18.99 0.18 26.23
CA GLU A 259 19.76 -1.00 26.68
C GLU A 259 19.77 -2.24 25.75
N ASP A 260 19.09 -2.25 24.60
CA ASP A 260 18.98 -3.46 23.73
C ASP A 260 19.43 -3.30 22.25
N GLU A 261 20.22 -2.27 21.90
CA GLU A 261 20.56 -1.93 20.50
C GLU A 261 21.65 -2.80 19.81
N GLN A 262 21.83 -4.07 20.21
CA GLN A 262 22.83 -4.94 19.56
C GLN A 262 22.34 -5.64 18.27
N TRP A 263 21.07 -5.48 17.87
CA TRP A 263 20.52 -6.10 16.64
C TRP A 263 20.53 -5.18 15.43
N ARG A 264 21.44 -4.20 15.37
CA ARG A 264 21.61 -3.34 14.19
C ARG A 264 22.20 -4.17 13.05
N TRP A 265 21.32 -4.82 12.29
CA TRP A 265 21.62 -5.43 11.00
C TRP A 265 22.32 -4.38 10.11
N LYS A 266 23.63 -4.52 9.95
CA LYS A 266 24.45 -3.83 8.94
C LYS A 266 24.41 -4.57 7.59
N GLU A 267 23.33 -5.27 7.29
CA GLU A 267 23.18 -5.93 6.00
C GLU A 267 22.49 -5.00 5.01
N GLY A 268 23.27 -4.53 4.03
CA GLY A 268 22.73 -4.07 2.77
C GLY A 268 22.08 -2.69 2.77
N ARG A 269 22.64 -1.69 3.48
CA ARG A 269 22.64 -0.36 2.85
C ARG A 269 23.47 -0.56 1.60
N VAL A 270 22.79 -0.79 0.47
CA VAL A 270 23.44 -0.73 -0.84
C VAL A 270 24.03 0.66 -0.86
N GLU A 271 25.33 0.76 -0.61
CA GLU A 271 26.09 1.95 -0.94
C GLU A 271 25.97 2.05 -2.46
N TYR A 272 24.88 2.67 -2.92
CA TYR A 272 24.84 3.27 -4.23
C TYR A 272 25.92 4.35 -4.15
N GLU A 273 27.15 3.97 -4.54
CA GLU A 273 28.26 4.90 -4.70
C GLU A 273 27.70 6.13 -5.42
N GLU A 274 27.86 7.27 -4.76
CA GLU A 274 27.31 8.59 -5.06
C GLU A 274 27.83 9.11 -6.41
N GLN A 275 27.43 8.47 -7.51
CA GLN A 275 27.64 8.98 -8.87
C GLN A 275 26.51 9.94 -9.27
N TRP A 276 26.04 10.74 -8.30
CA TRP A 276 25.02 11.77 -8.50
C TRP A 276 25.53 13.19 -8.25
N GLU A 277 26.73 13.37 -7.66
CA GLU A 277 27.24 14.70 -7.26
C GLU A 277 27.64 15.64 -8.43
N ASN A 278 27.47 15.25 -9.70
CA ASN A 278 27.82 16.11 -10.85
C ASN A 278 26.76 16.14 -11.97
N GLY A 279 25.58 15.56 -11.76
CA GLY A 279 24.47 15.67 -12.71
C GLY A 279 23.67 16.94 -12.41
N GLY A 280 23.73 17.93 -13.30
CA GLY A 280 23.14 19.25 -13.09
C GLY A 280 21.69 19.25 -12.62
N GLU A 281 21.29 20.38 -12.03
CA GLU A 281 19.96 20.79 -11.57
C GLU A 281 18.84 20.45 -12.58
N ASN A 282 18.55 19.17 -12.80
CA ASN A 282 17.28 18.72 -13.33
C ASN A 282 16.31 18.89 -12.17
N GLY A 283 15.86 20.14 -11.99
CA GLY A 283 14.89 20.56 -11.01
C GLY A 283 13.56 19.88 -11.29
N GLU A 284 13.44 18.61 -10.90
CA GLU A 284 12.14 17.99 -10.69
C GLU A 284 11.37 18.94 -9.77
N ASN A 285 10.26 19.49 -10.27
CA ASN A 285 9.48 20.46 -9.53
C ASN A 285 9.06 19.81 -8.20
N ALA A 286 9.30 20.50 -7.08
CA ALA A 286 8.96 19.99 -5.76
C ALA A 286 7.49 19.58 -5.66
N GLU A 287 6.63 20.25 -6.43
CA GLU A 287 5.20 19.96 -6.57
C GLU A 287 4.93 18.59 -7.21
N ASP A 288 5.67 18.23 -8.27
CA ASP A 288 5.51 16.95 -8.96
C ASP A 288 5.96 15.79 -8.08
N ARG A 289 7.07 16.00 -7.36
CA ARG A 289 7.56 15.06 -6.36
C ARG A 289 6.56 14.86 -5.23
N TRP A 290 5.97 15.93 -4.73
CA TRP A 290 4.92 15.87 -3.71
C TRP A 290 3.69 15.09 -4.19
N LEU A 291 3.15 15.45 -5.36
CA LEU A 291 1.98 14.77 -5.92
C LEU A 291 2.26 13.29 -6.17
N ARG A 292 3.46 12.95 -6.64
CA ARG A 292 3.92 11.55 -6.79
C ARG A 292 3.84 10.81 -5.46
N VAL A 293 4.39 11.39 -4.38
CA VAL A 293 4.37 10.77 -3.04
C VAL A 293 2.93 10.61 -2.54
N VAL A 294 2.07 11.61 -2.73
CA VAL A 294 0.64 11.53 -2.41
C VAL A 294 -0.03 10.37 -3.16
N LEU A 295 0.20 10.25 -4.46
CA LEU A 295 -0.40 9.19 -5.28
C LEU A 295 0.15 7.80 -4.94
N LEU A 296 1.43 7.68 -4.56
CA LEU A 296 1.98 6.42 -4.04
C LEU A 296 1.30 6.03 -2.72
N HIS A 297 1.14 6.97 -1.78
CA HIS A 297 0.41 6.69 -0.54
C HIS A 297 -1.07 6.36 -0.79
N ALA A 298 -1.71 7.03 -1.75
CA ALA A 298 -3.08 6.70 -2.16
C ALA A 298 -3.17 5.31 -2.78
N ALA A 299 -2.27 4.95 -3.70
CA ALA A 299 -2.19 3.59 -4.25
C ALA A 299 -2.01 2.53 -3.16
N HIS A 300 -1.23 2.84 -2.12
CA HIS A 300 -1.00 1.94 -0.98
C HIS A 300 -2.23 1.79 -0.11
N VAL A 301 -2.91 2.89 0.22
CA VAL A 301 -4.19 2.87 0.92
C VAL A 301 -5.23 2.11 0.09
N TYR A 302 -5.30 2.32 -1.22
CA TYR A 302 -6.26 1.65 -2.10
C TYR A 302 -6.02 0.14 -2.17
N LEU A 303 -4.76 -0.28 -2.39
CA LEU A 303 -4.33 -1.68 -2.39
C LEU A 303 -4.83 -2.38 -1.12
N TRP A 304 -4.65 -1.75 0.04
CA TRP A 304 -5.04 -2.35 1.31
C TRP A 304 -6.53 -2.24 1.63
N ALA A 305 -7.18 -1.11 1.35
CA ALA A 305 -8.59 -0.90 1.63
C ALA A 305 -9.54 -1.75 0.76
N THR A 306 -9.12 -2.06 -0.48
CA THR A 306 -9.97 -2.70 -1.48
C THR A 306 -9.50 -4.09 -1.90
N LEU A 307 -8.19 -4.34 -1.87
CA LEU A 307 -7.62 -5.59 -2.36
C LEU A 307 -7.13 -6.52 -1.26
N SER A 308 -6.92 -6.04 -0.03
CA SER A 308 -6.72 -6.93 1.12
C SER A 308 -7.98 -7.22 1.91
N HIS A 309 -7.98 -8.40 2.53
CA HIS A 309 -8.98 -8.83 3.49
C HIS A 309 -8.60 -8.46 4.93
N ILE A 310 -7.79 -7.40 5.12
CA ILE A 310 -7.44 -6.93 6.46
C ILE A 310 -8.73 -6.39 7.12
N PRO A 311 -9.04 -6.81 8.36
CA PRO A 311 -10.17 -6.26 9.10
C PRO A 311 -10.07 -4.73 9.17
N PRO A 312 -11.13 -3.97 8.87
CA PRO A 312 -11.04 -2.51 8.86
C PRO A 312 -10.52 -1.92 10.18
N GLY A 313 -10.85 -2.52 11.32
CA GLY A 313 -10.34 -2.12 12.63
C GLY A 313 -8.86 -2.44 12.92
N ALA A 314 -8.11 -3.01 11.97
CA ALA A 314 -6.67 -3.24 12.14
C ALA A 314 -5.92 -1.90 12.29
N GLN A 315 -4.94 -1.86 13.18
CA GLN A 315 -4.13 -0.66 13.43
C GLN A 315 -3.38 -0.21 12.17
N MET A 316 -3.04 -1.17 11.31
CA MET A 316 -2.39 -0.94 10.03
C MET A 316 -3.19 0.00 9.11
N ASN A 317 -4.52 -0.13 9.07
CA ASN A 317 -5.37 0.74 8.23
C ASN A 317 -5.31 2.20 8.68
N VAL A 318 -5.34 2.43 10.00
CA VAL A 318 -5.18 3.77 10.57
C VAL A 318 -3.82 4.34 10.23
N LEU A 319 -2.77 3.53 10.35
CA LEU A 319 -1.41 3.95 10.02
C LEU A 319 -1.25 4.32 8.53
N PHE A 320 -1.89 3.60 7.61
CA PHE A 320 -1.91 3.98 6.19
C PHE A 320 -2.68 5.28 5.95
N LEU A 321 -3.84 5.46 6.58
CA LEU A 321 -4.60 6.71 6.48
C LEU A 321 -3.81 7.91 6.99
N GLU A 322 -3.09 7.76 8.10
CA GLU A 322 -2.29 8.84 8.67
C GLU A 322 -1.08 9.19 7.82
N ARG A 323 -0.53 8.23 7.10
CA ARG A 323 0.54 8.50 6.14
C ARG A 323 0.03 9.23 4.92
N LEU A 324 -1.09 8.79 4.36
CA LEU A 324 -1.73 9.51 3.26
C LEU A 324 -2.10 10.94 3.68
N ARG A 325 -2.73 11.10 4.85
CA ARG A 325 -3.02 12.43 5.40
C ARG A 325 -1.75 13.26 5.59
N ARG A 326 -0.69 12.70 6.17
CA ARG A 326 0.59 13.42 6.32
C ARG A 326 1.18 13.81 4.97
N ALA A 327 1.15 12.94 3.97
CA ALA A 327 1.62 13.26 2.63
C ALA A 327 0.80 14.41 2.01
N LEU A 328 -0.52 14.43 2.25
CA LEU A 328 -1.40 15.53 1.85
C LEU A 328 -1.13 16.82 2.63
N ASP A 329 -0.73 16.73 3.90
CA ASP A 329 -0.43 17.87 4.79
C ASP A 329 1.02 18.40 4.63
N LEU A 330 1.98 17.61 4.12
CA LEU A 330 3.43 17.87 4.11
C LEU A 330 3.90 18.97 3.14
N GLU A 331 3.01 19.87 2.72
CA GLU A 331 3.37 20.98 1.86
C GLU A 331 4.00 22.13 2.67
N GLY A 332 5.28 22.39 2.43
CA GLY A 332 5.97 23.61 2.87
C GLY A 332 6.98 23.41 3.99
N GLY A 333 7.97 22.54 3.76
CA GLY A 333 9.26 22.64 4.44
C GLY A 333 9.99 23.90 4.01
N ASP A 334 9.47 25.07 4.36
CA ASP A 334 10.22 26.32 4.39
C ASP A 334 10.94 26.43 5.75
N GLU A 335 11.65 25.36 6.13
CA GLU A 335 12.46 25.30 7.35
C GLU A 335 13.75 26.14 7.25
N GLY A 336 13.92 26.91 6.16
CA GLY A 336 15.08 27.78 5.94
C GLY A 336 14.99 29.18 6.54
N GLY A 337 13.84 29.58 7.09
CA GLY A 337 13.68 30.88 7.73
C GLY A 337 13.96 30.84 9.24
N GLU A 338 15.20 31.14 9.66
CA GLU A 338 15.54 31.51 11.04
C GLU A 338 14.83 32.82 11.45
N GLU A 339 13.49 32.83 11.53
CA GLU A 339 12.78 33.90 12.24
C GLU A 339 12.70 33.55 13.73
N ILE A 340 13.71 34.05 14.45
CA ILE A 340 13.71 34.21 15.90
C ILE A 340 12.57 35.17 16.26
N GLY A 341 11.36 34.61 16.38
CA GLY A 341 10.17 35.36 16.75
C GLY A 341 9.24 34.47 17.54
N SER A 342 9.27 34.58 18.88
CA SER A 342 8.36 33.86 19.79
C SER A 342 6.93 34.43 19.66
N GLY A 343 6.24 34.06 18.58
CA GLY A 343 4.85 34.38 18.34
C GLY A 343 4.07 33.09 18.12
N SER A 344 3.06 32.86 18.96
CA SER A 344 2.16 31.71 18.95
C SER A 344 1.80 31.24 17.53
N ARG A 345 2.43 30.14 17.08
CA ARG A 345 2.11 29.48 15.81
C ARG A 345 0.75 28.80 15.94
N SER A 346 -0.31 29.53 15.60
CA SER A 346 -1.58 28.91 15.24
C SER A 346 -1.31 28.03 14.02
N GLY A 347 -1.55 26.73 14.15
CA GLY A 347 -1.30 25.72 13.12
C GLY A 347 -2.20 25.90 11.89
N GLY A 348 -1.93 26.94 11.10
CA GLY A 348 -2.50 27.13 9.79
C GLY A 348 -1.92 26.09 8.84
N GLY A 349 -2.52 24.89 8.84
CA GLY A 349 -2.26 23.91 7.80
C GLY A 349 -2.48 24.56 6.44
N VAL A 350 -1.55 24.33 5.52
CA VAL A 350 -1.65 24.82 4.15
C VAL A 350 -2.96 24.32 3.55
N SER A 351 -3.77 25.23 3.02
CA SER A 351 -5.06 24.88 2.41
C SER A 351 -4.83 24.10 1.12
N VAL A 352 -5.69 23.12 0.83
CA VAL A 352 -5.73 22.42 -0.47
C VAL A 352 -5.77 23.40 -1.65
N ARG A 353 -6.35 24.58 -1.46
CA ARG A 353 -6.34 25.65 -2.46
C ARG A 353 -4.94 26.13 -2.82
N ALA A 354 -4.01 26.18 -1.87
CA ALA A 354 -2.62 26.54 -2.14
C ALA A 354 -1.90 25.45 -2.93
N ALA A 355 -2.14 24.17 -2.60
CA ALA A 355 -1.65 23.03 -3.37
C ALA A 355 -2.14 23.07 -4.82
N LEU A 356 -3.44 23.33 -5.03
CA LEU A 356 -4.04 23.44 -6.37
C LEU A 356 -3.57 24.66 -7.15
N ALA A 357 -3.38 25.81 -6.48
CA ALA A 357 -2.88 27.01 -7.12
C ALA A 357 -1.45 26.82 -7.64
N ARG A 358 -0.68 25.95 -6.99
CA ARG A 358 0.69 25.59 -7.32
C ARG A 358 0.78 24.62 -8.49
N CYS A 359 0.13 23.45 -8.36
CA CYS A 359 0.29 22.37 -9.32
C CYS A 359 -0.48 22.54 -10.66
N GLY A 360 -1.10 23.69 -10.89
CA GLY A 360 -2.02 23.89 -12.01
C GLY A 360 -3.28 23.02 -11.92
N GLY A 361 -4.25 23.26 -12.80
CA GLY A 361 -5.55 22.57 -12.75
C GLY A 361 -5.49 21.04 -12.91
N GLU A 362 -4.43 20.52 -13.56
CA GLU A 362 -4.28 19.10 -13.90
C GLU A 362 -4.00 18.21 -12.68
N ALA A 363 -3.24 18.70 -11.69
CA ALA A 363 -2.93 17.93 -10.48
C ALA A 363 -4.14 17.69 -9.57
N GLY A 364 -5.17 18.53 -9.69
CA GLY A 364 -6.39 18.42 -8.88
C GLY A 364 -7.12 17.09 -9.08
N GLU A 365 -7.02 16.48 -10.26
CA GLU A 365 -7.69 15.22 -10.57
C GLU A 365 -7.05 14.02 -9.85
N GLY A 366 -5.72 13.95 -9.84
CA GLY A 366 -4.98 12.97 -9.03
C GLY A 366 -5.21 13.15 -7.53
N LEU A 367 -5.25 14.40 -7.07
CA LEU A 367 -5.56 14.74 -5.68
C LEU A 367 -6.99 14.30 -5.28
N MET A 368 -7.97 14.47 -6.18
CA MET A 368 -9.35 14.02 -5.96
C MET A 368 -9.39 12.51 -5.72
N TRP A 369 -8.68 11.73 -6.53
CA TRP A 369 -8.61 10.28 -6.31
C TRP A 369 -7.93 9.93 -4.98
N ALA A 370 -6.83 10.60 -4.62
CA ALA A 370 -6.15 10.38 -3.35
C ALA A 370 -7.08 10.64 -2.14
N LEU A 371 -7.85 11.73 -2.18
CA LEU A 371 -8.83 12.06 -1.14
C LEU A 371 -9.98 11.05 -1.10
N ALA A 372 -10.50 10.62 -2.25
CA ALA A 372 -11.56 9.61 -2.34
C ALA A 372 -11.12 8.27 -1.73
N VAL A 373 -9.87 7.86 -1.97
CA VAL A 373 -9.29 6.64 -1.41
C VAL A 373 -9.13 6.73 0.11
N GLY A 374 -8.62 7.87 0.61
CA GLY A 374 -8.50 8.12 2.05
C GLY A 374 -9.86 8.15 2.75
N TRP A 375 -10.85 8.83 2.16
CA TRP A 375 -12.23 8.84 2.64
C TRP A 375 -12.80 7.42 2.73
N TYR A 376 -12.64 6.62 1.68
CA TYR A 376 -13.21 5.27 1.62
C TYR A 376 -12.67 4.35 2.72
N LEU A 377 -11.35 4.41 3.00
CA LEU A 377 -10.79 3.63 4.11
C LEU A 377 -11.23 4.19 5.46
N ALA A 378 -11.33 5.51 5.63
CA ALA A 378 -11.82 6.13 6.86
C ALA A 378 -13.26 5.71 7.17
N ASP A 379 -14.14 5.70 6.16
CA ASP A 379 -15.53 5.25 6.27
C ASP A 379 -15.62 3.77 6.69
N LYS A 380 -14.82 2.88 6.07
CA LYS A 380 -14.74 1.47 6.48
C LYS A 380 -14.33 1.29 7.94
N ILE A 381 -13.32 2.03 8.40
CA ILE A 381 -12.88 1.98 9.80
C ILE A 381 -14.01 2.45 10.72
N TRP A 382 -14.67 3.56 10.35
CA TRP A 382 -15.76 4.15 11.11
C TRP A 382 -16.96 3.21 11.27
N ILE A 383 -17.49 2.68 10.15
CA ILE A 383 -18.64 1.76 10.14
C ILE A 383 -18.36 0.52 11.00
N MET A 384 -17.17 -0.08 10.88
CA MET A 384 -16.82 -1.26 11.66
C MET A 384 -16.68 -0.94 13.15
N ALA A 385 -16.09 0.21 13.49
CA ALA A 385 -15.94 0.62 14.87
C ALA A 385 -17.27 0.91 15.58
N GLN A 386 -18.32 1.32 14.84
CA GLN A 386 -19.67 1.47 15.40
C GLN A 386 -20.33 0.14 15.79
N SER A 387 -19.94 -0.96 15.16
CA SER A 387 -20.54 -2.28 15.42
C SER A 387 -20.01 -2.97 16.69
N GLY A 388 -18.90 -2.48 17.27
CA GLY A 388 -18.21 -3.10 18.41
C GLY A 388 -18.31 -2.30 19.71
N LYS A 389 -18.64 -2.98 20.83
CA LYS A 389 -18.82 -2.34 22.15
C LYS A 389 -17.54 -1.69 22.72
N ASP A 390 -16.36 -2.17 22.34
CA ASP A 390 -15.07 -1.72 22.89
C ASP A 390 -14.21 -0.91 21.89
N GLN A 391 -14.73 -0.56 20.71
CA GLN A 391 -13.97 0.14 19.66
C GLN A 391 -14.10 1.67 19.68
N VAL A 392 -14.54 2.25 20.81
CA VAL A 392 -14.78 3.70 20.96
C VAL A 392 -13.59 4.56 20.51
N ARG A 393 -12.35 4.15 20.82
CA ARG A 393 -11.15 4.88 20.40
C ARG A 393 -10.91 4.85 18.88
N MET A 394 -11.10 3.69 18.26
CA MET A 394 -10.94 3.53 16.81
C MET A 394 -12.07 4.22 16.06
N ALA A 395 -13.29 4.20 16.60
CA ALA A 395 -14.41 4.97 16.08
C ALA A 395 -14.07 6.47 16.12
N ALA A 396 -13.66 7.00 17.28
CA ALA A 396 -13.31 8.41 17.39
C ALA A 396 -12.22 8.82 16.38
N ARG A 397 -11.15 8.03 16.23
CA ARG A 397 -10.09 8.30 15.26
C ARG A 397 -10.55 8.18 13.81
N GLY A 398 -11.32 7.14 13.49
CA GLY A 398 -11.91 6.94 12.16
C GLY A 398 -12.85 8.07 11.77
N GLY A 399 -13.73 8.50 12.69
CA GLY A 399 -14.65 9.61 12.49
C GLY A 399 -13.95 10.96 12.32
N MET A 400 -12.88 11.23 13.09
CA MET A 400 -12.06 12.42 12.89
C MET A 400 -11.38 12.44 11.51
N MET A 401 -10.82 11.30 11.08
CA MET A 401 -10.21 11.20 9.75
C MET A 401 -11.25 11.32 8.64
N LEU A 402 -12.43 10.71 8.82
CA LEU A 402 -13.54 10.79 7.87
C LEU A 402 -13.95 12.25 7.64
N GLY A 403 -14.22 12.98 8.72
CA GLY A 403 -14.56 14.41 8.63
C GLY A 403 -13.45 15.23 7.96
N TRP A 404 -12.19 14.96 8.30
CA TRP A 404 -11.06 15.64 7.67
C TRP A 404 -11.00 15.42 6.15
N PHE A 405 -11.19 14.18 5.67
CA PHE A 405 -11.22 13.92 4.23
C PHE A 405 -12.43 14.57 3.55
N GLU A 406 -13.60 14.56 4.18
CA GLU A 406 -14.80 15.25 3.66
C GLU A 406 -14.59 16.76 3.53
N ASP A 407 -13.96 17.39 4.52
CA ASP A 407 -13.63 18.82 4.50
C ASP A 407 -12.70 19.13 3.30
N ARG A 408 -11.65 18.31 3.11
CA ARG A 408 -10.68 18.47 2.02
C ARG A 408 -11.29 18.22 0.64
N ILE A 409 -12.21 17.26 0.53
CA ILE A 409 -12.98 17.03 -0.71
C ILE A 409 -13.85 18.25 -1.02
N ALA A 410 -14.54 18.82 -0.02
CA ALA A 410 -15.36 20.01 -0.23
C ALA A 410 -14.50 21.21 -0.70
N GLU A 411 -13.35 21.45 -0.07
CA GLU A 411 -12.40 22.50 -0.49
C GLU A 411 -11.90 22.31 -1.93
N LEU A 412 -11.60 21.06 -2.33
CA LEU A 412 -11.17 20.74 -3.70
C LEU A 412 -12.29 20.96 -4.72
N LEU A 413 -13.52 20.57 -4.38
CA LEU A 413 -14.70 20.80 -5.23
C LEU A 413 -14.98 22.30 -5.42
N GLU A 414 -14.85 23.10 -4.35
CA GLU A 414 -14.94 24.56 -4.43
C GLU A 414 -13.84 25.15 -5.33
N ALA A 415 -12.62 24.63 -5.23
CA ALA A 415 -11.48 25.09 -6.02
C ALA A 415 -11.60 24.76 -7.51
N PHE A 416 -12.32 23.69 -7.88
CA PHE A 416 -12.71 23.45 -9.26
C PHE A 416 -13.68 24.52 -9.81
N GLY A 417 -14.10 25.48 -8.99
CA GLY A 417 -14.88 26.64 -9.41
C GLY A 417 -16.31 26.31 -9.80
N VAL A 418 -16.80 25.13 -9.39
CA VAL A 418 -18.06 24.61 -9.90
C VAL A 418 -19.21 24.94 -8.96
N GLY A 419 -19.66 26.19 -9.01
CA GLY A 419 -20.86 26.69 -8.32
C GLY A 419 -22.19 26.21 -8.94
N GLU A 420 -22.18 25.40 -9.99
CA GLU A 420 -23.36 24.88 -10.70
C GLU A 420 -23.15 23.39 -11.00
N GLU A 421 -24.09 22.50 -10.63
CA GLU A 421 -24.21 21.02 -10.80
C GLU A 421 -23.03 20.14 -11.30
N GLY A 422 -22.15 20.61 -12.19
CA GLY A 422 -21.04 19.89 -12.79
C GLY A 422 -19.88 19.52 -11.87
N GLY A 423 -19.78 20.01 -10.63
CA GLY A 423 -18.59 19.79 -9.78
C GLY A 423 -18.56 18.38 -9.22
N THR A 424 -19.72 17.94 -8.74
CA THR A 424 -19.92 16.55 -8.30
C THR A 424 -19.87 15.58 -9.48
N GLU A 425 -20.40 15.98 -10.64
CA GLU A 425 -20.31 15.17 -11.86
C GLU A 425 -18.87 15.03 -12.35
N LEU A 426 -18.09 16.12 -12.34
CA LEU A 426 -16.68 16.13 -12.66
C LEU A 426 -15.90 15.22 -11.71
N ALA A 427 -16.11 15.34 -10.39
CA ALA A 427 -15.45 14.51 -9.40
C ALA A 427 -15.81 13.02 -9.53
N ALA A 428 -17.07 12.71 -9.84
CA ALA A 428 -17.50 11.35 -10.14
C ALA A 428 -16.80 10.79 -11.40
N ARG A 429 -16.70 11.61 -12.45
CA ARG A 429 -16.04 11.27 -13.72
C ARG A 429 -14.54 11.06 -13.54
N VAL A 430 -13.87 11.96 -12.82
CA VAL A 430 -12.45 11.85 -12.48
C VAL A 430 -12.18 10.54 -11.76
N VAL A 431 -12.88 10.28 -10.65
CA VAL A 431 -12.65 9.05 -9.86
C VAL A 431 -13.00 7.77 -10.64
N ALA A 432 -13.94 7.84 -11.60
CA ALA A 432 -14.26 6.72 -12.48
C ALA A 432 -13.15 6.36 -13.48
N ASP A 433 -12.28 7.33 -13.81
CA ASP A 433 -11.12 7.13 -14.68
C ASP A 433 -9.92 6.54 -13.91
N PHE A 434 -9.91 6.57 -12.58
CA PHE A 434 -8.86 5.98 -11.72
C PHE A 434 -9.19 4.55 -11.25
N PRO A 435 -8.21 3.80 -10.68
CA PRO A 435 -8.46 2.47 -10.14
C PRO A 435 -9.56 2.51 -9.07
N GLY A 436 -10.54 1.63 -9.21
CA GLY A 436 -11.69 1.58 -8.31
C GLY A 436 -12.53 0.31 -8.49
N THR A 437 -12.80 -0.42 -7.41
CA THR A 437 -13.78 -1.52 -7.40
C THR A 437 -15.20 -0.99 -7.48
N ASP A 438 -16.16 -1.85 -7.82
CA ASP A 438 -17.59 -1.49 -7.83
C ASP A 438 -18.08 -1.00 -6.47
N GLU A 439 -17.55 -1.57 -5.37
CA GLU A 439 -17.85 -1.15 -4.00
C GLU A 439 -17.31 0.26 -3.71
N PHE A 440 -16.05 0.52 -4.08
CA PHE A 440 -15.43 1.84 -3.93
C PHE A 440 -16.19 2.92 -4.71
N ARG A 441 -16.47 2.67 -5.99
CA ARG A 441 -17.18 3.62 -6.87
C ARG A 441 -18.58 3.93 -6.36
N ARG A 442 -19.29 2.92 -5.83
CA ARG A 442 -20.61 3.11 -5.24
C ARG A 442 -20.55 3.94 -3.96
N GLY A 443 -19.59 3.66 -3.07
CA GLY A 443 -19.36 4.45 -1.87
C GLY A 443 -19.10 5.91 -2.22
N TRP A 444 -18.18 6.16 -3.14
CA TRP A 444 -17.87 7.49 -3.64
C TRP A 444 -19.09 8.23 -4.20
N HIS A 445 -19.87 7.57 -5.05
CA HIS A 445 -21.10 8.16 -5.59
C HIS A 445 -22.11 8.50 -4.47
N CYS A 446 -22.28 7.62 -3.49
CA CYS A 446 -23.15 7.89 -2.34
C CYS A 446 -22.68 9.11 -1.51
N LEU A 447 -21.37 9.30 -1.35
CA LEU A 447 -20.80 10.48 -0.70
C LEU A 447 -21.21 11.76 -1.43
N LEU A 448 -20.98 11.83 -2.73
CA LEU A 448 -21.27 13.02 -3.55
C LEU A 448 -22.77 13.38 -3.57
N LEU A 449 -23.65 12.42 -3.28
CA LEU A 449 -25.08 12.67 -3.13
C LEU A 449 -25.50 13.24 -1.77
N GLN A 450 -24.60 13.33 -0.79
CA GLN A 450 -24.92 13.92 0.51
C GLN A 450 -25.19 15.44 0.37
N GLN A 451 -26.10 15.96 1.20
CA GLN A 451 -26.49 17.38 1.16
C GLN A 451 -25.29 18.33 1.28
N ARG A 452 -24.26 17.94 2.04
CA ARG A 452 -23.03 18.70 2.23
C ARG A 452 -22.32 19.03 0.91
N PHE A 453 -22.33 18.10 -0.05
CA PHE A 453 -21.69 18.28 -1.37
C PHE A 453 -22.67 18.79 -2.43
N ARG A 454 -23.98 18.73 -2.17
CA ARG A 454 -25.02 19.32 -3.02
C ARG A 454 -25.31 20.79 -2.71
N GLY A 455 -24.88 21.30 -1.56
CA GLY A 455 -25.34 22.57 -0.98
C GLY A 455 -24.43 23.78 -1.19
N LEU A 456 -23.32 23.64 -1.93
CA LEU A 456 -22.39 24.74 -2.25
C LEU A 456 -22.99 25.76 -3.28
N HIS A 457 -24.31 25.84 -3.37
CA HIS A 457 -25.10 26.62 -4.34
C HIS A 457 -25.74 27.90 -3.75
N TYR A 458 -25.14 28.53 -2.73
CA TYR A 458 -25.70 29.75 -2.13
C TYR A 458 -24.76 30.95 -2.22
#